data_AF-H3H6Z3-F1
#
_entry.id   AF-H3H6Z3-F1
#
_cell.length_a   1.000
_cell.length_b   1.000
_cell.length_c   1.000
_cell.angle_alpha   90.00
_cell.angle_beta   90.00
_cell.angle_gamma   90.00
#
_symmetry.space_group_name_H-M   'P 1'
#
loop_
_entity.id
_entity.type
_entity.pdbx_description
1 polymer ?
#
loop_
_entity_poly.entity_id
_entity_poly.type
_entity_poly.pdbx_seq_one_letter_code
_entity_poly.pdbx_strand_id
1 'polypeptide(L)'
;MASNSTSLSSSLGSSGFELPLSSFTSSNKRKNEASEASQGTKMPRKGEMTLNEAPETLFDRQDEAELQLLVIESRRLDFEVVKWKQQQKLRRETLQLKSEEINLKEATTRQQLETQGMELRARLIKALDETNKPPAQMREYLELLEG
;
A
#
# COMPACT_ATOMS: atom_id res chain seq x y z
N MET A 1 -48.71 -0.60 10.45
CA MET A 1 -48.54 -0.50 11.91
C MET A 1 -47.82 -1.74 12.40
N ALA A 2 -46.60 -1.58 12.91
CA ALA A 2 -45.98 -2.37 13.98
C ALA A 2 -44.53 -1.87 14.11
N SER A 3 -44.33 -1.06 15.14
CA SER A 3 -43.05 -0.56 15.63
C SER A 3 -42.19 -1.72 16.12
N ASN A 4 -40.86 -1.57 16.12
CA ASN A 4 -40.05 -2.10 17.20
C ASN A 4 -38.84 -1.20 17.45
N SER A 5 -38.76 -0.76 18.70
CA SER A 5 -37.79 0.16 19.28
C SER A 5 -37.09 -0.60 20.40
N THR A 6 -35.76 -0.68 20.41
CA THR A 6 -34.92 -1.14 21.55
C THR A 6 -33.47 -0.73 21.23
N SER A 7 -32.92 0.43 21.63
CA SER A 7 -32.47 0.94 22.94
C SER A 7 -31.02 0.55 23.35
N LEU A 8 -30.17 1.58 23.51
CA LEU A 8 -29.09 1.80 24.52
C LEU A 8 -27.87 0.84 24.51
N SER A 9 -26.61 1.18 24.86
CA SER A 9 -25.91 2.36 25.39
C SER A 9 -24.38 2.08 25.44
N SER A 10 -23.58 3.17 25.49
CA SER A 10 -22.31 3.37 26.23
C SER A 10 -21.06 2.49 25.99
N SER A 11 -19.92 3.13 25.70
CA SER A 11 -18.76 3.10 26.61
C SER A 11 -17.80 4.26 26.34
N LEU A 12 -17.49 4.99 27.41
CA LEU A 12 -16.46 6.02 27.55
C LEU A 12 -15.15 5.33 27.93
N GLY A 13 -13.98 5.84 27.51
CA GLY A 13 -12.79 5.75 28.36
C GLY A 13 -11.42 5.52 27.70
N SER A 14 -10.45 6.23 28.28
CA SER A 14 -8.97 6.10 28.23
C SER A 14 -8.24 6.56 26.96
N SER A 15 -7.57 7.71 26.94
CA SER A 15 -6.44 8.24 27.74
C SER A 15 -5.06 7.66 27.40
N GLY A 16 -4.15 8.54 26.96
CA GLY A 16 -2.78 8.54 27.47
C GLY A 16 -1.65 8.19 26.49
N PHE A 17 -0.59 8.99 26.59
CA PHE A 17 0.80 8.78 26.15
C PHE A 17 1.14 9.09 24.68
N GLU A 18 1.71 10.25 24.34
CA GLU A 18 3.06 10.81 24.60
C GLU A 18 4.23 10.18 23.82
N LEU A 19 4.84 11.06 22.98
CA LEU A 19 6.22 11.15 22.47
C LEU A 19 6.71 10.23 21.33
N PRO A 20 7.26 10.80 20.25
CA PRO A 20 8.29 10.14 19.45
C PRO A 20 9.68 10.63 19.89
N LEU A 21 10.44 9.75 20.56
CA LEU A 21 11.86 9.92 20.84
C LEU A 21 12.60 8.66 20.38
N SER A 22 13.27 8.75 19.24
CA SER A 22 14.44 7.91 18.90
C SER A 22 15.08 8.51 17.64
N SER A 23 16.06 9.41 17.76
CA SER A 23 17.49 9.10 17.78
C SER A 23 17.97 8.37 16.52
N PHE A 24 18.33 9.14 15.50
CA PHE A 24 19.16 8.71 14.38
C PHE A 24 20.63 8.84 14.79
N THR A 25 21.38 7.74 14.87
CA THR A 25 22.83 7.76 14.66
C THR A 25 23.25 6.52 13.88
N SER A 26 23.60 6.72 12.60
CA SER A 26 24.18 5.69 11.75
C SER A 26 25.71 5.67 11.92
N SER A 27 26.22 4.50 12.31
CA SER A 27 27.35 3.76 11.73
C SER A 27 28.60 4.47 11.14
N ASN A 28 29.72 3.79 11.46
CA ASN A 28 30.99 3.63 10.72
C ASN A 28 32.13 4.62 10.94
N LYS A 29 33.26 4.08 11.45
CA LYS A 29 34.47 3.86 10.62
C LYS A 29 35.51 2.99 11.34
N ARG A 30 35.97 1.95 10.63
CA ARG A 30 37.15 1.12 10.94
C ARG A 30 38.42 1.90 10.58
N LYS A 31 39.52 1.68 11.31
CA LYS A 31 40.88 1.83 10.76
C LYS A 31 41.82 0.80 11.40
N ASN A 32 42.28 -0.12 10.55
CA ASN A 32 43.42 -1.01 10.78
C ASN A 32 44.71 -0.18 10.78
N GLU A 33 45.64 -0.48 11.68
CA GLU A 33 47.06 -0.26 11.46
C GLU A 33 47.82 -1.39 12.17
N ALA A 34 48.74 -2.00 11.40
CA ALA A 34 49.56 -3.15 11.76
C ALA A 34 50.79 -2.71 12.57
N SER A 35 51.33 -3.61 13.38
CA SER A 35 52.74 -3.58 13.80
C SER A 35 53.25 -4.99 14.02
N GLU A 36 54.43 -5.24 13.47
CA GLU A 36 55.06 -6.52 13.20
C GLU A 36 55.74 -7.16 14.43
N ALA A 37 55.86 -8.49 14.34
CA ALA A 37 57.00 -9.33 14.73
C ALA A 37 57.76 -9.09 16.05
N SER A 38 57.79 -10.14 16.89
CA SER A 38 59.06 -10.60 17.47
C SER A 38 59.05 -12.10 17.79
N GLN A 39 60.22 -12.72 17.63
CA GLN A 39 60.52 -14.15 17.56
C GLN A 39 60.86 -14.79 18.92
N GLY A 40 60.78 -16.13 18.98
CA GLY A 40 61.47 -17.03 19.94
C GLY A 40 60.63 -17.38 21.20
N THR A 41 60.56 -18.61 21.72
CA THR A 41 61.61 -19.63 21.88
C THR A 41 60.99 -21.00 22.29
N LYS A 42 61.38 -22.08 21.59
CA LYS A 42 61.52 -23.52 21.94
C LYS A 42 60.67 -24.25 23.03
N MET A 43 59.93 -25.28 22.55
CA MET A 43 59.99 -26.73 22.90
C MET A 43 59.34 -27.25 24.24
N PRO A 44 59.08 -28.58 24.42
CA PRO A 44 57.73 -29.14 24.51
C PRO A 44 57.43 -29.84 25.85
N ARG A 45 56.17 -30.11 26.19
CA ARG A 45 55.84 -31.14 27.20
C ARG A 45 54.64 -31.97 26.78
N LYS A 46 54.90 -33.25 26.55
CA LYS A 46 53.92 -34.34 26.57
C LYS A 46 53.37 -34.51 27.98
N GLY A 47 52.07 -34.72 28.06
CA GLY A 47 51.28 -35.25 29.18
C GLY A 47 49.87 -35.38 28.62
N GLU A 48 49.54 -36.51 28.01
CA GLU A 48 48.95 -37.70 28.66
C GLU A 48 47.62 -37.38 29.36
N MET A 49 46.63 -38.19 29.01
CA MET A 49 45.19 -37.94 29.06
C MET A 49 44.67 -37.53 30.43
N THR A 50 43.80 -36.51 30.43
CA THR A 50 42.63 -36.49 31.32
C THR A 50 41.38 -36.23 30.49
N LEU A 51 40.53 -37.23 30.51
CA LEU A 51 39.21 -37.29 29.92
C LEU A 51 38.32 -36.30 30.70
N ASN A 52 38.27 -35.05 30.25
CA ASN A 52 37.27 -34.09 30.65
C ASN A 52 36.50 -33.72 29.38
N GLU A 53 35.54 -34.59 29.02
CA GLU A 53 34.42 -34.16 28.18
C GLU A 53 33.69 -33.05 28.95
N ALA A 54 34.03 -31.81 28.60
CA ALA A 54 33.24 -30.66 28.99
C ALA A 54 31.82 -30.83 28.41
N PRO A 55 30.77 -30.36 29.10
CA PRO A 55 29.43 -30.34 28.54
C PRO A 55 29.32 -29.21 27.50
N GLU A 56 30.08 -29.27 26.41
CA GLU A 56 29.99 -28.33 25.28
C GLU A 56 28.70 -28.54 24.47
N THR A 57 28.06 -29.70 24.59
CA THR A 57 26.89 -30.06 23.78
C THR A 57 25.58 -29.38 24.17
N LEU A 58 25.53 -28.65 25.29
CA LEU A 58 24.28 -28.07 25.80
C LEU A 58 24.09 -26.62 25.36
N PHE A 59 25.17 -25.85 25.24
CA PHE A 59 25.15 -24.47 24.75
C PHE A 59 24.96 -24.41 23.23
N ASP A 60 25.68 -25.25 22.47
CA ASP A 60 25.53 -25.34 21.00
C ASP A 60 24.11 -25.75 20.55
N ARG A 61 23.40 -26.53 21.39
CA ARG A 61 22.05 -27.00 21.09
C ARG A 61 20.99 -25.92 21.32
N GLN A 62 21.22 -24.99 22.25
CA GLN A 62 20.35 -23.83 22.46
C GLN A 62 20.50 -22.85 21.28
N ASP A 63 21.73 -22.59 20.85
CA ASP A 63 22.02 -21.73 19.70
C ASP A 63 21.42 -22.30 18.39
N GLU A 64 21.46 -23.62 18.20
CA GLU A 64 20.81 -24.28 17.06
C GLU A 64 19.27 -24.17 17.12
N ALA A 65 18.66 -24.28 18.29
CA ALA A 65 17.21 -24.13 18.46
C ALA A 65 16.75 -22.68 18.19
N GLU A 66 17.52 -21.69 18.64
CA GLU A 66 17.28 -20.28 18.35
C GLU A 66 17.44 -19.97 16.85
N LEU A 67 18.45 -20.56 16.20
CA LEU A 67 18.63 -20.43 14.76
C LEU A 67 17.46 -21.03 13.98
N GLN A 68 16.96 -22.20 14.38
CA GLN A 68 15.78 -22.81 13.77
C GLN A 68 14.52 -21.97 13.97
N LEU A 69 14.34 -21.38 15.17
CA LEU A 69 13.24 -20.46 15.42
C LEU A 69 13.34 -19.21 14.53
N LEU A 70 14.54 -18.67 14.36
CA LEU A 70 14.78 -17.52 13.48
C LEU A 70 14.49 -17.86 12.01
N VAL A 71 14.85 -19.06 11.55
CA VAL A 71 14.52 -19.54 10.20
C VAL A 71 13.00 -19.66 10.01
N ILE A 72 12.28 -20.17 11.00
CA ILE A 72 10.82 -20.27 10.96
C ILE A 72 10.19 -18.87 10.91
N GLU A 73 10.64 -17.95 11.77
CA GLU A 73 10.11 -16.59 11.81
C GLU A 73 10.43 -15.81 10.52
N SER A 74 11.64 -15.97 9.98
CA SER A 74 11.99 -15.39 8.67
C SER A 74 11.04 -15.88 7.58
N ARG A 75 10.77 -17.19 7.52
CA ARG A 75 9.82 -17.76 6.55
C ARG A 75 8.40 -17.21 6.77
N ARG A 76 7.96 -17.07 8.01
CA ARG A 76 6.66 -16.47 8.35
C ARG A 76 6.57 -15.04 7.84
N LEU A 77 7.60 -14.23 8.09
CA LEU A 77 7.67 -12.85 7.61
C LEU A 77 7.68 -12.79 6.08
N ASP A 78 8.38 -13.70 5.40
CA ASP A 78 8.34 -13.79 3.94
C ASP A 78 6.93 -14.04 3.42
N PHE A 79 6.16 -14.93 4.06
CA PHE A 79 4.75 -15.15 3.73
C PHE A 79 3.90 -13.90 3.95
N GLU A 80 4.10 -13.18 5.06
CA GLU A 80 3.38 -11.93 5.35
C GLU A 80 3.70 -10.85 4.29
N VAL A 81 4.96 -10.72 3.89
CA VAL A 81 5.39 -9.78 2.84
C VAL A 81 4.76 -10.13 1.49
N VAL A 82 4.75 -11.41 1.11
CA VAL A 82 4.11 -11.86 -0.14
C VAL A 82 2.61 -11.56 -0.12
N LYS A 83 1.92 -11.86 0.99
CA LYS A 83 0.50 -11.55 1.17
C LYS A 83 0.23 -10.04 1.04
N TRP A 84 1.05 -9.22 1.69
CA TRP A 84 0.92 -7.77 1.63
C TRP A 84 1.14 -7.24 0.20
N LYS A 85 2.17 -7.74 -0.50
CA LYS A 85 2.41 -7.39 -1.91
C LYS A 85 1.24 -7.76 -2.81
N GLN A 86 0.65 -8.94 -2.62
CA GLN A 86 -0.53 -9.36 -3.37
C GLN A 86 -1.73 -8.44 -3.10
N GLN A 87 -1.95 -8.07 -1.83
CA GLN A 87 -3.01 -7.14 -1.46
C GLN A 87 -2.79 -5.74 -2.06
N GLN A 88 -1.56 -5.24 -2.07
CA GLN A 88 -1.21 -3.97 -2.71
C GLN A 88 -1.43 -4.00 -4.22
N LYS A 89 -1.05 -5.11 -4.87
CA LYS A 89 -1.31 -5.30 -6.30
C LYS A 89 -2.81 -5.27 -6.60
N LEU A 90 -3.61 -6.05 -5.87
CA LEU A 90 -5.07 -6.08 -6.03
C LEU A 90 -5.69 -4.70 -5.80
N ARG A 91 -5.22 -3.95 -4.80
CA ARG A 91 -5.70 -2.59 -4.53
C ARG A 91 -5.41 -1.65 -5.70
N ARG A 92 -4.21 -1.72 -6.28
CA ARG A 92 -3.83 -0.90 -7.45
C ARG A 92 -4.69 -1.23 -8.66
N GLU A 93 -4.85 -2.52 -8.97
CA GLU A 93 -5.71 -2.99 -10.08
C GLU A 93 -7.16 -2.52 -9.88
N THR A 94 -7.69 -2.64 -8.66
CA THR A 94 -9.05 -2.18 -8.33
C THR A 94 -9.20 -0.67 -8.53
N LEU A 95 -8.22 0.12 -8.10
CA LEU A 95 -8.24 1.57 -8.29
C LEU A 95 -8.14 1.95 -9.76
N GLN A 96 -7.30 1.24 -10.53
CA GLN A 96 -7.18 1.45 -11.96
C GLN A 96 -8.52 1.17 -12.66
N LEU A 97 -9.15 0.02 -12.40
CA LEU A 97 -10.46 -0.31 -12.98
C LEU A 97 -11.53 0.72 -12.63
N LYS A 98 -11.57 1.20 -11.39
CA LYS A 98 -12.49 2.28 -11.00
C LYS A 98 -12.23 3.58 -11.75
N SER A 99 -10.97 3.93 -11.98
CA SER A 99 -10.63 5.13 -12.75
C SER A 99 -11.06 5.01 -14.21
N GLU A 100 -10.86 3.83 -14.83
CA GLU A 100 -11.31 3.55 -16.19
C GLU A 100 -12.84 3.57 -16.29
N GLU A 101 -13.54 3.00 -15.31
CA GLU A 101 -15.01 3.04 -15.23
C GLU A 101 -15.55 4.47 -15.13
N ILE A 102 -14.94 5.32 -14.29
CA ILE A 102 -15.32 6.74 -14.18
C ILE A 102 -15.09 7.45 -15.51
N ASN A 103 -13.94 7.27 -16.14
CA ASN A 103 -13.62 7.90 -17.42
C ASN A 103 -14.62 7.51 -18.51
N LEU A 104 -14.99 6.23 -18.59
CA LEU A 104 -15.98 5.74 -19.56
C LEU A 104 -17.37 6.31 -19.28
N LYS A 105 -17.78 6.37 -18.00
CA LYS A 105 -19.05 6.99 -17.60
C LYS A 105 -19.07 8.47 -17.96
N GLU A 106 -18.02 9.21 -17.66
CA GLU A 106 -17.91 10.62 -18.03
C GLU A 106 -17.98 10.83 -19.54
N ALA A 107 -17.24 10.04 -20.33
CA ALA A 107 -17.27 10.11 -21.79
C ALA A 107 -18.68 9.82 -22.33
N THR A 108 -19.33 8.78 -21.79
CA THR A 108 -20.70 8.41 -22.17
C THR A 108 -21.69 9.52 -21.83
N THR A 109 -21.60 10.11 -20.63
CA THR A 109 -22.48 11.21 -20.23
C THR A 109 -22.25 12.45 -21.08
N ARG A 110 -21.00 12.81 -21.40
CA ARG A 110 -20.70 13.93 -22.31
C ARG A 110 -21.31 13.69 -23.69
N GLN A 111 -21.11 12.51 -24.26
CA GLN A 111 -21.70 12.15 -25.55
C GLN A 111 -23.24 12.18 -25.51
N GLN A 112 -23.86 11.72 -24.43
CA GLN A 112 -25.31 11.78 -24.27
C GLN A 112 -25.82 13.22 -24.24
N LEU A 113 -25.14 14.11 -23.50
CA LEU A 113 -25.49 15.53 -23.46
C LEU A 113 -25.35 16.19 -24.84
N GLU A 114 -24.26 15.91 -25.55
CA GLU A 114 -24.05 16.40 -26.92
C GLU A 114 -25.15 15.91 -27.87
N THR A 115 -25.50 14.62 -27.79
CA THR A 115 -26.55 14.01 -28.61
C THR A 115 -27.91 14.64 -28.32
N GLN A 116 -28.25 14.83 -27.05
CA GLN A 116 -29.49 15.50 -26.64
C GLN A 116 -29.54 16.94 -27.14
N GLY A 117 -28.42 17.68 -27.05
CA GLY A 117 -28.32 19.03 -27.61
C GLY A 117 -28.53 19.05 -29.12
N MET A 118 -27.94 18.10 -29.86
CA MET A 118 -28.17 17.94 -31.29
C MET A 118 -29.62 17.59 -31.62
N GLU A 119 -30.25 16.69 -30.88
CA GLU A 119 -31.65 16.32 -31.08
C GLU A 119 -32.59 17.50 -30.83
N LEU A 120 -32.37 18.28 -29.77
CA LEU A 120 -33.15 19.47 -29.47
C LEU A 120 -33.02 20.51 -30.59
N ARG A 121 -31.78 20.77 -31.07
CA ARG A 121 -31.55 21.65 -32.22
C ARG A 121 -32.29 21.13 -33.46
N ALA A 122 -32.18 19.86 -33.81
CA ALA A 122 -32.85 19.29 -34.97
C ALA A 122 -34.38 19.40 -34.88
N ARG A 123 -34.97 19.16 -33.70
CA ARG A 123 -36.41 19.31 -33.47
C ARG A 123 -36.86 20.77 -33.58
N LEU A 124 -36.09 21.70 -33.03
CA LEU A 124 -36.37 23.13 -33.12
C LEU A 124 -36.33 23.60 -34.58
N ILE A 125 -35.27 23.26 -35.32
CA ILE A 125 -35.11 23.59 -36.73
C ILE A 125 -36.33 23.10 -37.51
N LYS A 126 -36.70 21.83 -37.34
CA LYS A 126 -37.86 21.24 -38.01
C LYS A 126 -39.17 21.99 -37.69
N ALA A 127 -39.41 22.34 -36.42
CA ALA A 127 -40.61 23.07 -36.02
C ALA A 127 -40.66 24.51 -36.58
N LEU A 128 -39.50 25.16 -36.70
CA LEU A 128 -39.39 26.51 -37.27
C LEU A 128 -39.57 26.50 -38.80
N ASP A 129 -39.05 25.47 -39.47
CA ASP A 129 -39.28 25.24 -40.90
C ASP A 129 -40.76 24.98 -41.19
N GLU A 130 -41.42 24.15 -40.39
CA GLU A 130 -42.88 23.87 -40.49
C GLU A 130 -43.73 25.13 -40.30
N THR A 131 -43.26 26.11 -39.53
CA THR A 131 -43.96 27.38 -39.28
C THR A 131 -43.51 28.53 -40.19
N ASN A 132 -42.67 28.26 -41.20
CA ASN A 132 -42.11 29.24 -42.14
C ASN A 132 -41.49 30.47 -41.44
N LYS A 133 -40.81 30.24 -40.31
CA LYS A 133 -40.17 31.33 -39.56
C LYS A 133 -38.94 31.85 -40.31
N PRO A 134 -38.69 33.17 -40.28
CA PRO A 134 -37.54 33.73 -40.97
C PRO A 134 -36.23 33.22 -40.32
N PRO A 135 -35.18 33.00 -41.11
CA PRO A 135 -33.90 32.43 -40.64
C PRO A 135 -33.15 33.33 -39.64
N ALA A 136 -33.59 34.57 -39.44
CA ALA A 136 -33.11 35.45 -38.38
C ALA A 136 -33.61 35.00 -36.99
N GLN A 137 -34.91 34.72 -36.86
CA GLN A 137 -35.51 34.24 -35.59
C GLN A 137 -35.00 32.84 -35.23
N MET A 138 -34.75 32.01 -36.23
CA MET A 138 -34.14 30.68 -36.04
C MET A 138 -32.75 30.74 -35.41
N ARG A 139 -31.93 31.73 -35.81
CA ARG A 139 -30.60 31.95 -35.23
C ARG A 139 -30.69 32.40 -33.77
N GLU A 140 -31.60 33.32 -33.46
CA GLU A 140 -31.83 33.78 -32.08
C GLU A 140 -32.21 32.61 -31.15
N TYR A 141 -33.10 31.70 -31.58
CA TYR A 141 -33.48 30.54 -30.77
C TYR A 141 -32.37 29.48 -30.64
N LEU A 142 -31.53 29.30 -31.67
CA LEU A 142 -30.38 28.39 -31.61
C LEU A 142 -29.29 28.94 -30.69
N GLU A 143 -29.00 30.24 -30.74
CA GLU A 143 -28.05 30.90 -29.83
C GLU A 143 -28.49 30.74 -28.36
N LEU A 144 -29.81 30.81 -28.09
CA LEU A 144 -30.34 30.58 -26.73
C LEU A 144 -30.11 29.15 -26.21
N LEU A 145 -29.99 28.17 -27.11
CA LEU A 145 -29.72 26.76 -26.76
C LEU A 145 -28.22 26.47 -26.56
N GLU A 146 -27.33 27.35 -27.02
CA GLU A 146 -25.87 27.20 -26.94
C GLU A 146 -25.23 27.96 -25.77
N GLY A 147 -26.04 28.67 -24.97
CA GLY A 147 -25.64 29.52 -23.84
C GLY A 147 -24.75 28.86 -22.79
#